data_AF-A0A966BYH2-F1
#
_entry.id   AF-A0A966BYH2-F1
#
_cell.length_a   1.000
_cell.length_b   1.000
_cell.length_c   1.000
_cell.angle_alpha   90.00
_cell.angle_beta   90.00
_cell.angle_gamma   90.00
#
_symmetry.space_group_name_H-M   'P 1'
#
loop_
_entity.id
_entity.type
_entity.pdbx_description
1 polymer ?
#
loop_
_entity_poly.entity_id
_entity_poly.type
_entity_poly.pdbx_seq_one_letter_code
_entity_poly.pdbx_strand_id
1 'polypeptide(L)'
;VAIDNLEEAASLNLQMISPIDFSSVYADWQRVGETDIDGGQLEILGAFIPNKIVDEFIECLKETNFIVAAIEFSALALSRLFSGLANLPNSFLLLHLTASGLDFCLIKNRNLYFNHFVAWPTGEERQISLATIKEIIIRETQKILNFASSHWPDSQITNLLLAVPALEEKITQIITENFTLTVQKLTLPRELKDINGQWSIVNSQLSNLTSDWFSTLGSALRGLIPRSKDIIISLASTGTEEEFRQHQLINFVKIWRNIALTSFSFILIAFIVLEGFLIKTANSLNNQLFNLANLPEIDKINKLQEEAKNFNSRVDLALKAKEQVYNWSPFFEKIKNLA
;
A
#
# COMPACT_ATOMS: atom_id res chain seq x y z
N VAL A 1 -14.35 -9.08 31.61
CA VAL A 1 -14.12 -7.68 32.00
C VAL A 1 -14.43 -6.82 30.78
N ALA A 2 -15.20 -5.73 30.91
CA ALA A 2 -15.44 -4.82 29.78
C ALA A 2 -14.10 -4.23 29.32
N ILE A 3 -13.87 -4.12 28.01
CA ILE A 3 -12.59 -3.65 27.42
C ILE A 3 -12.23 -2.26 27.96
N ASP A 4 -13.23 -1.38 28.09
CA ASP A 4 -13.06 -0.03 28.62
C ASP A 4 -12.51 -0.02 30.05
N ASN A 5 -12.95 -0.96 30.90
CA ASN A 5 -12.44 -1.07 32.27
C ASN A 5 -10.98 -1.54 32.31
N LEU A 6 -10.52 -2.28 31.30
CA LEU A 6 -9.12 -2.72 31.21
C LEU A 6 -8.21 -1.58 30.75
N GLU A 7 -8.64 -0.78 29.78
CA GLU A 7 -7.88 0.37 29.28
C GLU A 7 -7.71 1.43 30.37
N GLU A 8 -8.77 1.74 31.11
CA GLU A 8 -8.71 2.67 32.24
C GLU A 8 -7.79 2.14 33.35
N ALA A 9 -7.91 0.85 33.71
CA ALA A 9 -7.06 0.23 34.70
C ALA A 9 -5.58 0.24 34.28
N ALA A 10 -5.27 -0.08 33.02
CA ALA A 10 -3.91 -0.04 32.50
C ALA A 10 -3.35 1.38 32.51
N SER A 11 -4.12 2.38 32.06
CA SER A 11 -3.72 3.80 32.07
C SER A 11 -3.41 4.30 33.48
N LEU A 12 -4.27 3.97 34.46
CA LEU A 12 -4.04 4.31 35.87
C LEU A 12 -2.76 3.65 36.41
N ASN A 13 -2.52 2.38 36.09
CA ASN A 13 -1.29 1.70 36.50
C ASN A 13 -0.05 2.33 35.86
N LEU A 14 -0.10 2.67 34.56
CA LEU A 14 1.00 3.37 33.89
C LEU A 14 1.30 4.72 34.55
N GLN A 15 0.28 5.48 34.93
CA GLN A 15 0.45 6.75 35.66
C GLN A 15 1.14 6.55 37.01
N MET A 16 0.77 5.50 37.74
CA MET A 16 1.35 5.19 39.06
C MET A 16 2.81 4.72 39.00
N ILE A 17 3.18 3.97 37.95
CA ILE A 17 4.54 3.41 37.81
C ILE A 17 5.47 4.28 36.96
N SER A 18 4.96 5.39 36.42
CA SER A 18 5.75 6.23 35.52
C SER A 18 7.00 6.75 36.23
N PRO A 19 8.20 6.62 35.63
CA PRO A 19 9.44 7.09 36.25
C PRO A 19 9.59 8.61 36.18
N ILE A 20 8.72 9.29 35.43
CA ILE A 20 8.73 10.73 35.16
C ILE A 20 7.30 11.26 35.15
N ASP A 21 7.12 12.59 35.16
CA ASP A 21 5.79 13.20 35.16
C ASP A 21 4.99 12.73 33.93
N PHE A 22 3.84 12.10 34.19
CA PHE A 22 3.00 11.51 33.15
C PHE A 22 2.51 12.54 32.13
N SER A 23 2.41 13.82 32.51
CA SER A 23 2.04 14.91 31.58
C SER A 23 3.14 15.24 30.55
N SER A 24 4.37 14.79 30.81
CA SER A 24 5.55 15.07 29.99
C SER A 24 6.02 13.88 29.14
N VAL A 25 5.21 12.83 29.07
CA VAL A 25 5.54 11.60 28.35
C VAL A 25 4.46 11.17 27.39
N TYR A 26 4.89 10.45 26.37
CA TYR A 26 4.03 9.47 25.72
C TYR A 26 4.22 8.13 26.39
N ALA A 27 3.09 7.51 26.72
CA ALA A 27 3.04 6.22 27.36
C ALA A 27 1.96 5.38 26.69
N ASP A 28 2.27 4.11 26.50
CA ASP A 28 1.33 3.15 25.94
C ASP A 28 1.66 1.75 26.47
N TRP A 29 0.71 0.83 26.35
CA TRP A 29 0.83 -0.53 26.86
C TRP A 29 0.32 -1.55 25.85
N GLN A 30 0.76 -2.80 26.03
CA GLN A 30 0.16 -3.94 25.36
C GLN A 30 0.05 -5.11 26.31
N ARG A 31 -0.96 -5.94 26.11
CA ARG A 31 -1.06 -7.24 26.78
C ARG A 31 0.02 -8.17 26.26
N VAL A 32 0.77 -8.81 27.16
CA VAL A 32 1.83 -9.77 26.80
C VAL A 32 1.57 -11.19 27.30
N GLY A 33 0.71 -11.34 28.30
CA GLY A 33 0.37 -12.64 28.87
C GLY A 33 -0.80 -12.62 29.84
N GLU A 34 -0.99 -13.75 30.49
CA GLU A 34 -1.92 -13.98 31.59
C GLU A 34 -1.29 -15.03 32.50
N THR A 35 -1.36 -14.81 33.82
CA THR A 35 -0.92 -15.79 34.82
C THR A 35 -2.15 -16.39 35.49
N ASP A 36 -2.16 -17.73 35.59
CA ASP A 36 -3.29 -18.51 36.11
C ASP A 36 -3.47 -18.46 37.64
N ILE A 37 -2.81 -17.53 38.33
CA ILE A 37 -2.83 -17.45 39.79
C ILE A 37 -4.05 -16.61 40.24
N ASP A 38 -4.91 -17.19 41.09
CA ASP A 38 -6.01 -16.53 41.81
C ASP A 38 -6.91 -15.59 40.99
N GLY A 39 -7.50 -16.13 39.90
CA GLY A 39 -8.53 -15.43 39.13
C GLY A 39 -8.05 -14.77 37.84
N GLY A 40 -6.81 -15.03 37.41
CA GLY A 40 -6.24 -14.59 36.14
C GLY A 40 -5.70 -13.17 36.24
N GLN A 41 -4.39 -13.01 36.45
CA GLN A 41 -3.75 -11.70 36.37
C GLN A 41 -3.24 -11.46 34.95
N LEU A 42 -3.64 -10.33 34.37
CA LEU A 42 -3.16 -9.91 33.05
C LEU A 42 -1.75 -9.35 33.17
N GLU A 43 -0.83 -9.86 32.36
CA GLU A 43 0.51 -9.30 32.24
C GLU A 43 0.51 -8.26 31.12
N ILE A 44 0.92 -7.04 31.46
CA ILE A 44 1.04 -5.92 30.52
C ILE A 44 2.49 -5.46 30.43
N LEU A 45 2.91 -5.10 29.22
CA LEU A 45 4.14 -4.35 28.99
C LEU A 45 3.75 -2.88 28.84
N GLY A 46 4.31 -2.02 29.68
CA GLY A 46 4.21 -0.57 29.55
C GLY A 46 5.49 0.03 29.01
N ALA A 47 5.37 1.07 28.19
CA ALA A 47 6.50 1.84 27.70
C ALA A 47 6.26 3.33 27.91
N PHE A 48 7.34 4.07 28.15
CA PHE A 48 7.32 5.51 28.41
C PHE A 48 8.46 6.17 27.66
N ILE A 49 8.21 7.34 27.10
CA ILE A 49 9.26 8.19 26.51
C ILE A 49 8.90 9.67 26.71
N PRO A 50 9.88 10.54 27.04
CA PRO A 50 9.65 11.98 27.07
C PRO A 50 9.08 12.48 25.73
N ASN A 51 7.98 13.24 25.80
CA ASN A 51 7.28 13.73 24.61
C ASN A 51 8.20 14.54 23.68
N LYS A 52 9.07 15.39 24.24
CA LYS A 52 10.05 16.21 23.48
C LYS A 52 10.91 15.39 22.53
N ILE A 53 11.38 14.21 22.96
CA ILE A 53 12.23 13.36 22.12
C ILE A 53 11.44 12.89 20.90
N VAL A 54 10.20 12.47 21.11
CA VAL A 54 9.30 11.98 20.07
C VAL A 54 8.92 13.11 19.11
N ASP A 55 8.57 14.28 19.64
CA ASP A 55 8.15 15.44 18.86
C ASP A 55 9.26 15.91 17.90
N GLU A 56 10.52 15.93 18.34
CA GLU A 56 11.68 16.24 17.48
C GLU A 56 11.78 15.27 16.27
N PHE A 57 11.57 13.96 16.48
CA PHE A 57 11.56 12.99 15.39
C PHE A 57 10.36 13.17 14.46
N ILE A 58 9.17 13.44 15.02
CA ILE A 58 7.96 13.68 14.24
C ILE A 58 8.13 14.92 13.35
N GLU A 59 8.65 16.02 13.90
CA GLU A 59 8.89 17.26 13.16
C GLU A 59 9.88 17.05 12.00
N CYS A 60 11.01 16.38 12.25
CA CYS A 60 11.99 16.06 11.20
C CYS A 60 11.41 15.21 10.06
N LEU A 61 10.54 14.24 10.38
CA LEU A 61 9.88 13.41 9.37
C LEU A 61 8.82 14.21 8.60
N LYS A 62 8.08 15.08 9.28
CA LYS A 62 7.10 15.97 8.64
C LYS A 62 7.75 16.92 7.63
N GLU A 63 8.90 17.50 7.97
CA GLU A 63 9.66 18.36 7.05
C GLU A 63 10.08 17.65 5.76
N THR A 64 10.24 16.33 5.81
CA THR A 64 10.62 15.50 4.67
C THR A 64 9.40 14.86 3.97
N ASN A 65 8.18 15.28 4.30
CA ASN A 65 6.90 14.74 3.83
C ASN A 65 6.66 13.26 4.21
N PHE A 66 7.34 12.77 5.23
CA PHE A 66 7.01 11.50 5.87
C PHE A 66 5.95 11.73 6.94
N ILE A 67 5.04 10.77 7.05
CA ILE A 67 3.99 10.79 8.06
C ILE A 67 4.26 9.63 9.00
N VAL A 68 4.39 9.97 10.28
CA VAL A 68 4.61 8.99 11.32
C VAL A 68 3.31 8.24 11.56
N ALA A 69 3.35 6.93 11.45
CA ALA A 69 2.18 6.08 11.72
C ALA A 69 2.28 5.35 13.06
N ALA A 70 3.50 5.17 13.58
CA ALA A 70 3.77 4.64 14.90
C ALA A 70 5.21 5.02 15.31
N ILE A 71 5.44 5.15 16.61
CA ILE A 71 6.78 5.28 17.19
C ILE A 71 6.96 4.15 18.18
N GLU A 72 8.03 3.37 18.02
CA GLU A 72 8.32 2.20 18.83
C GLU A 72 9.81 2.08 19.08
N PHE A 73 10.18 1.28 20.07
CA PHE A 73 11.57 1.00 20.41
C PHE A 73 12.04 -0.29 19.72
N SER A 74 13.36 -0.38 19.47
CA SER A 74 14.00 -1.44 18.67
C SER A 74 13.60 -2.85 19.10
N ALA A 75 13.54 -3.12 20.40
CA ALA A 75 13.22 -4.44 20.93
C ALA A 75 11.82 -4.93 20.57
N LEU A 76 10.83 -4.04 20.51
CA LEU A 76 9.47 -4.38 20.11
C LEU A 76 9.40 -4.73 18.62
N ALA A 77 10.14 -3.99 17.80
CA ALA A 77 10.28 -4.30 16.39
C ALA A 77 10.97 -5.66 16.17
N LEU A 78 12.04 -5.91 16.92
CA LEU A 78 12.76 -7.18 16.90
C LEU A 78 11.87 -8.35 17.34
N SER A 79 11.10 -8.23 18.42
CA SER A 79 10.19 -9.30 18.85
C SER A 79 9.16 -9.64 17.78
N ARG A 80 8.67 -8.65 17.02
CA ARG A 80 7.76 -8.86 15.89
C ARG A 80 8.43 -9.58 14.72
N LEU A 81 9.67 -9.24 14.39
CA LEU A 81 10.41 -10.00 13.37
C LEU A 81 10.55 -11.47 13.78
N PHE A 82 10.80 -11.73 15.06
CA PHE A 82 11.01 -13.09 15.57
C PHE A 82 9.73 -13.86 15.83
N SER A 83 8.59 -13.20 16.01
CA SER A 83 7.31 -13.90 16.06
C SER A 83 7.10 -14.71 14.77
N GLY A 84 7.50 -14.16 13.62
CA GLY A 84 7.35 -14.82 12.32
C GLY A 84 8.40 -15.88 11.94
N LEU A 85 9.30 -16.25 12.87
CA LEU A 85 10.31 -17.28 12.64
C LEU A 85 9.86 -18.65 13.16
N ALA A 86 9.92 -19.64 12.28
CA ALA A 86 9.67 -21.04 12.64
C ALA A 86 10.78 -21.59 13.57
N ASN A 87 10.44 -22.58 14.38
CA ASN A 87 11.37 -23.35 15.23
C ASN A 87 12.12 -22.55 16.32
N LEU A 88 11.65 -21.36 16.70
CA LEU A 88 12.16 -20.71 17.90
C LEU A 88 11.55 -21.33 19.16
N PRO A 89 12.33 -21.42 20.27
CA PRO A 89 11.82 -21.76 21.58
C PRO A 89 10.66 -20.84 22.01
N ASN A 90 9.78 -21.33 22.88
CA ASN A 90 8.68 -20.51 23.42
C ASN A 90 9.19 -19.35 24.27
N SER A 91 10.29 -19.56 25.00
CA SER A 91 10.93 -18.54 25.84
C SER A 91 12.43 -18.51 25.57
N PHE A 92 12.98 -17.33 25.32
CA PHE A 92 14.40 -17.14 25.04
C PHE A 92 14.87 -15.73 25.38
N LEU A 93 16.17 -15.61 25.60
CA LEU A 93 16.84 -14.31 25.69
C LEU A 93 17.39 -13.93 24.32
N LEU A 94 17.01 -12.79 23.79
CA LEU A 94 17.67 -12.19 22.65
C LEU A 94 18.75 -11.24 23.15
N LEU A 95 19.96 -11.38 22.61
CA LEU A 95 21.02 -10.40 22.74
C LEU A 95 21.27 -9.73 21.39
N HIS A 96 21.05 -8.42 21.36
CA HIS A 96 21.22 -7.58 20.18
C HIS A 96 22.33 -6.56 20.41
N LEU A 97 23.33 -6.55 19.54
CA LEU A 97 24.48 -5.65 19.61
C LEU A 97 24.25 -4.47 18.67
N THR A 98 24.29 -3.24 19.21
CA THR A 98 24.12 -2.00 18.45
C THR A 98 25.35 -1.11 18.56
N ALA A 99 25.40 -0.07 17.72
CA ALA A 99 26.42 0.97 17.83
C ALA A 99 26.38 1.74 19.17
N SER A 100 25.22 1.77 19.85
CA SER A 100 25.01 2.54 21.08
C SER A 100 25.08 1.70 22.36
N GLY A 101 24.90 0.39 22.26
CA GLY A 101 24.89 -0.49 23.43
C GLY A 101 24.47 -1.94 23.12
N LEU A 102 24.16 -2.66 24.19
CA LEU A 102 23.59 -4.01 24.16
C LEU A 102 22.11 -3.96 24.55
N ASP A 103 21.28 -4.53 23.71
CA ASP A 103 19.87 -4.78 23.98
C ASP A 103 19.69 -6.23 24.42
N PHE A 104 19.13 -6.42 25.61
CA PHE A 104 18.70 -7.72 26.09
C PHE A 104 17.18 -7.77 26.12
N CYS A 105 16.60 -8.67 25.33
CA CYS A 105 15.14 -8.78 25.20
C CYS A 105 14.70 -10.17 25.65
N LEU A 106 13.90 -10.23 26.71
CA LEU A 106 13.26 -11.46 27.13
C LEU A 106 11.99 -11.65 26.32
N ILE A 107 11.95 -12.70 25.50
CA ILE A 107 10.80 -13.02 24.67
C ILE A 107 10.20 -14.31 25.18
N LYS A 108 8.89 -14.28 25.46
CA LYS A 108 8.09 -15.44 25.89
C LYS A 108 6.78 -15.45 25.12
N ASN A 109 6.37 -16.62 24.63
CA ASN A 109 5.16 -16.78 23.83
C ASN A 109 5.08 -15.78 22.65
N ARG A 110 6.24 -15.49 22.04
CA ARG A 110 6.41 -14.50 20.95
C ARG A 110 6.12 -13.04 21.31
N ASN A 111 5.88 -12.74 22.58
CA ASN A 111 5.74 -11.37 23.08
C ASN A 111 7.04 -10.92 23.74
N LEU A 112 7.34 -9.63 23.62
CA LEU A 112 8.38 -9.00 24.42
C LEU A 112 7.87 -8.84 25.86
N TYR A 113 8.56 -9.45 26.81
CA TYR A 113 8.20 -9.38 28.23
C TYR A 113 9.06 -8.38 28.99
N PHE A 114 10.32 -8.25 28.59
CA PHE A 114 11.27 -7.37 29.26
C PHE A 114 12.34 -6.91 28.26
N ASN A 115 12.72 -5.64 28.34
CA ASN A 115 13.88 -5.09 27.65
C ASN A 115 14.81 -4.46 28.67
N HIS A 116 16.11 -4.74 28.54
CA HIS A 116 17.17 -4.09 29.28
C HIS A 116 18.25 -3.63 28.31
N PHE A 117 18.38 -2.31 28.18
CA PHE A 117 19.40 -1.70 27.35
C PHE A 117 20.59 -1.26 28.20
N VAL A 118 21.79 -1.62 27.75
CA VAL A 118 23.05 -1.24 28.38
C VAL A 118 23.84 -0.40 27.40
N ALA A 119 23.84 0.91 27.63
CA ALA A 119 24.62 1.85 26.84
C ALA A 119 26.12 1.53 26.96
N TRP A 120 26.84 1.75 25.86
CA TRP A 120 28.29 1.71 25.91
C TRP A 120 28.84 2.78 26.85
N PRO A 121 29.89 2.47 27.63
CA PRO A 121 30.53 3.46 28.46
C PRO A 121 31.08 4.59 27.59
N THR A 122 30.70 5.83 27.89
CA THR A 122 31.24 7.03 27.26
C THR A 122 32.62 7.32 27.84
N GLY A 123 33.67 7.07 27.05
CA GLY A 123 35.06 7.37 27.39
C GLY A 123 35.80 8.11 26.27
N GLU A 124 37.01 8.59 26.55
CA GLU A 124 37.86 9.27 25.56
C GLU A 124 38.27 8.35 24.39
N GLU A 125 38.32 7.04 24.64
CA GLU A 125 38.60 6.04 23.62
C GLU A 125 37.34 5.77 22.78
N ARG A 126 37.44 5.98 21.47
CA ARG A 126 36.38 5.69 20.49
C ARG A 126 36.12 4.18 20.28
N GLN A 127 36.86 3.30 20.97
CA GLN A 127 36.78 1.85 20.80
C GLN A 127 36.63 1.16 22.16
N ILE A 128 35.68 0.24 22.24
CA ILE A 128 35.42 -0.53 23.46
C ILE A 128 36.26 -1.79 23.43
N SER A 129 37.02 -2.05 24.50
CA SER A 129 37.83 -3.25 24.59
C SER A 129 36.96 -4.52 24.63
N LEU A 130 37.46 -5.62 24.04
CA LEU A 130 36.78 -6.92 24.11
C LEU A 130 36.59 -7.40 25.57
N ALA A 131 37.53 -7.07 26.46
CA ALA A 131 37.45 -7.42 27.86
C ALA A 131 36.25 -6.74 28.55
N THR A 132 36.04 -5.45 28.26
CA THR A 132 34.88 -4.69 28.75
C THR A 132 33.57 -5.27 28.22
N ILE A 133 33.52 -5.61 26.92
CA ILE A 133 32.34 -6.25 26.31
C ILE A 133 32.05 -7.59 27.01
N LYS A 134 33.08 -8.42 27.24
CA LYS A 134 32.94 -9.70 27.95
C LYS A 134 32.38 -9.52 29.36
N GLU A 135 32.92 -8.58 30.13
CA GLU A 135 32.44 -8.31 31.49
C GLU A 135 30.97 -7.88 31.49
N ILE A 136 30.58 -6.95 30.61
CA ILE A 136 29.21 -6.48 30.49
C ILE A 136 28.28 -7.64 30.12
N ILE A 137 28.63 -8.44 29.10
CA ILE A 137 27.80 -9.57 28.66
C ILE A 137 27.58 -10.57 29.80
N ILE A 138 28.63 -10.94 30.55
CA ILE A 138 28.50 -11.90 31.66
C ILE A 138 27.63 -11.31 32.77
N ARG A 139 27.95 -10.09 33.23
CA ARG A 139 27.25 -9.45 34.34
C ARG A 139 25.77 -9.24 34.05
N GLU A 140 25.45 -8.73 32.87
CA GLU A 140 24.08 -8.36 32.52
C GLU A 140 23.25 -9.59 32.16
N THR A 141 23.82 -10.58 31.45
CA THR A 141 23.15 -11.88 31.22
C THR A 141 22.77 -12.54 32.56
N GLN A 142 23.70 -12.60 33.52
CA GLN A 142 23.40 -13.18 34.84
C GLN A 142 22.25 -12.46 35.56
N LYS A 143 22.25 -11.12 35.55
CA LYS A 143 21.17 -10.33 36.17
C LYS A 143 19.82 -10.64 35.54
N ILE A 144 19.76 -10.72 34.21
CA ILE A 144 18.52 -10.97 33.48
C ILE A 144 18.02 -12.39 33.70
N LEU A 145 18.91 -13.40 33.70
CA LEU A 145 18.53 -14.77 34.02
C LEU A 145 17.99 -14.88 35.44
N ASN A 146 18.62 -14.22 36.41
CA ASN A 146 18.14 -14.17 37.79
C ASN A 146 16.75 -13.50 37.86
N PHE A 147 16.58 -12.36 37.21
CA PHE A 147 15.28 -11.66 37.10
C PHE A 147 14.20 -12.55 36.49
N ALA A 148 14.51 -13.24 35.38
CA ALA A 148 13.58 -14.13 34.71
C ALA A 148 13.18 -15.31 35.62
N SER A 149 14.15 -15.93 36.30
CA SER A 149 13.87 -17.04 37.22
C SER A 149 13.05 -16.64 38.45
N SER A 150 13.17 -15.39 38.91
CA SER A 150 12.40 -14.90 40.06
C SER A 150 10.97 -14.52 39.69
N HIS A 151 10.75 -14.00 38.48
CA HIS A 151 9.42 -13.57 38.01
C HIS A 151 8.63 -14.69 37.34
N TRP A 152 9.31 -15.62 36.67
CA TRP A 152 8.69 -16.77 36.01
C TRP A 152 9.43 -18.08 36.36
N PRO A 153 9.24 -18.61 37.58
CA PRO A 153 9.93 -19.82 38.03
C PRO A 153 9.69 -21.04 37.13
N ASP A 154 8.50 -21.13 36.52
CA ASP A 154 8.11 -22.24 35.64
C ASP A 154 8.65 -22.12 34.21
N SER A 155 9.27 -20.99 33.85
CA SER A 155 9.79 -20.72 32.51
C SER A 155 11.30 -20.56 32.52
N GLN A 156 12.03 -21.67 32.49
CA GLN A 156 13.49 -21.61 32.40
C GLN A 156 13.94 -21.13 31.01
N ILE A 157 14.80 -20.11 31.00
CA ILE A 157 15.43 -19.61 29.78
C ILE A 157 16.66 -20.48 29.48
N THR A 158 16.52 -21.36 28.50
CA THR A 158 17.59 -22.29 28.08
C THR A 158 18.28 -21.87 26.79
N ASN A 159 17.71 -20.92 26.06
CA ASN A 159 18.15 -20.51 24.74
C ASN A 159 18.47 -19.02 24.71
N LEU A 160 19.58 -18.70 24.04
CA LEU A 160 19.98 -17.34 23.72
C LEU A 160 20.09 -17.18 22.21
N LEU A 161 19.38 -16.20 21.66
CA LEU A 161 19.47 -15.84 20.25
C LEU A 161 20.37 -14.62 20.08
N LEU A 162 21.30 -14.72 19.14
CA LEU A 162 22.24 -13.64 18.81
C LEU A 162 21.78 -12.91 17.56
N ALA A 163 21.55 -11.60 17.71
CA ALA A 163 21.41 -10.65 16.62
C ALA A 163 22.59 -9.67 16.70
N VAL A 164 23.73 -10.05 16.16
CA VAL A 164 24.96 -9.25 16.26
C VAL A 164 25.61 -9.08 14.89
N PRO A 165 26.02 -7.86 14.49
CA PRO A 165 26.62 -7.62 13.18
C PRO A 165 28.05 -8.14 13.08
N ALA A 166 28.72 -8.30 14.23
CA ALA A 166 30.10 -8.76 14.34
C ALA A 166 30.31 -9.46 15.69
N LEU A 167 31.50 -10.08 15.86
CA LEU A 167 31.95 -10.75 17.09
C LEU A 167 31.12 -11.96 17.52
N GLU A 168 30.31 -12.53 16.62
CA GLU A 168 29.41 -13.63 16.90
C GLU A 168 30.11 -14.84 17.56
N GLU A 169 31.23 -15.31 17.00
CA GLU A 169 31.98 -16.44 17.55
C GLU A 169 32.47 -16.16 18.97
N LYS A 170 32.98 -14.94 19.20
CA LYS A 170 33.52 -14.52 20.50
C LYS A 170 32.41 -14.39 21.54
N ILE A 171 31.27 -13.80 21.17
CA ILE A 171 30.11 -13.68 22.06
C ILE A 171 29.54 -15.07 22.37
N THR A 172 29.44 -15.94 21.37
CA THR A 172 29.00 -17.33 21.55
C THR A 172 29.88 -18.05 22.57
N GLN A 173 31.21 -17.95 22.41
CA GLN A 173 32.18 -18.52 23.34
C GLN A 173 32.01 -17.95 24.76
N ILE A 174 31.88 -16.62 24.90
CA ILE A 174 31.67 -15.98 26.20
C ILE A 174 30.42 -16.54 26.89
N ILE A 175 29.32 -16.70 26.16
CA ILE A 175 28.07 -17.22 26.73
C ILE A 175 28.20 -18.70 27.10
N THR A 176 28.71 -19.55 26.22
CA THR A 176 28.78 -21.00 26.46
C THR A 176 29.79 -21.40 27.52
N GLU A 177 30.85 -20.60 27.74
CA GLU A 177 31.82 -20.81 28.82
C GLU A 177 31.27 -20.44 30.22
N ASN A 178 30.32 -19.50 30.29
CA ASN A 178 29.85 -18.94 31.57
C ASN A 178 28.42 -19.36 31.94
N PHE A 179 27.62 -19.81 30.96
CA PHE A 179 26.21 -20.14 31.15
C PHE A 179 25.84 -21.45 30.45
N THR A 180 24.88 -22.18 31.00
CA THR A 180 24.30 -23.39 30.38
C THR A 180 23.22 -23.02 29.36
N LEU A 181 23.52 -22.06 28.48
CA LEU A 181 22.60 -21.57 27.44
C LEU A 181 22.97 -22.14 26.09
N THR A 182 21.96 -22.59 25.33
CA THR A 182 22.13 -22.92 23.92
C THR A 182 22.09 -21.64 23.11
N VAL A 183 23.23 -21.27 22.54
CA VAL A 183 23.36 -20.08 21.71
C VAL A 183 23.00 -20.41 20.26
N GLN A 184 22.09 -19.65 19.67
CA GLN A 184 21.69 -19.78 18.28
C GLN A 184 21.96 -18.48 17.53
N LYS A 185 22.71 -18.57 16.44
CA LYS A 185 22.82 -17.48 15.47
C LYS A 185 21.49 -17.30 14.78
N LEU A 186 21.07 -16.05 14.65
CA LEU A 186 19.90 -15.74 13.84
C LEU A 186 20.24 -15.59 12.36
N THR A 187 19.53 -16.34 11.53
CA THR A 187 19.51 -16.17 10.07
C THR A 187 18.07 -16.07 9.60
N LEU A 188 17.77 -15.11 8.73
CA LEU A 188 16.42 -14.96 8.19
C LEU A 188 16.17 -15.97 7.05
N PRO A 189 15.02 -16.65 7.04
CA PRO A 189 14.58 -17.43 5.89
C PRO A 189 14.23 -16.51 4.70
N ARG A 190 14.09 -17.12 3.52
CA ARG A 190 13.61 -16.42 2.30
C ARG A 190 12.13 -16.05 2.36
N GLU A 191 11.39 -16.69 3.26
CA GLU A 191 9.98 -16.44 3.51
C GLU A 191 9.76 -16.20 4.99
N LEU A 192 9.19 -15.05 5.33
CA LEU A 192 8.74 -14.71 6.67
C LEU A 192 7.22 -14.65 6.69
N LYS A 193 6.61 -15.29 7.68
CA LYS A 193 5.16 -15.33 7.86
C LYS A 193 4.83 -15.03 9.31
N ASP A 194 3.85 -14.17 9.53
CA ASP A 194 3.32 -13.98 10.88
C ASP A 194 2.69 -15.26 11.42
N ILE A 195 2.78 -15.48 12.72
CA ILE A 195 2.14 -16.61 13.41
C ILE A 195 0.62 -16.57 13.30
N ASN A 196 0.04 -15.36 13.23
CA ASN A 196 -1.40 -15.17 13.08
C ASN A 196 -1.80 -15.06 11.59
N GLY A 197 -0.86 -15.29 10.67
CA GLY A 197 -1.09 -15.23 9.23
C GLY A 197 -1.43 -13.83 8.69
N GLN A 198 -1.19 -12.77 9.47
CA GLN A 198 -1.57 -11.41 9.09
C GLN A 198 -0.71 -10.85 7.95
N TRP A 199 0.54 -11.32 7.83
CA TRP A 199 1.45 -10.91 6.78
C TRP A 199 2.36 -12.06 6.34
N SER A 200 2.82 -11.99 5.09
CA SER A 200 3.78 -12.93 4.51
C SER A 200 4.65 -12.18 3.50
N ILE A 201 5.97 -12.30 3.63
CA ILE A 201 6.93 -11.73 2.67
C ILE A 201 7.80 -12.86 2.13
N VAL A 202 7.91 -12.94 0.81
CA VAL A 202 8.86 -13.81 0.13
C VAL A 202 9.84 -12.93 -0.64
N ASN A 203 11.10 -12.92 -0.23
CA ASN A 203 12.15 -12.18 -0.93
C ASN A 203 13.50 -12.90 -0.76
N SER A 204 14.16 -13.16 -1.88
CA SER A 204 15.45 -13.84 -1.93
C SER A 204 16.58 -13.09 -1.22
N GLN A 205 16.45 -11.78 -1.04
CA GLN A 205 17.43 -10.95 -0.34
C GLN A 205 17.30 -11.01 1.19
N LEU A 206 16.20 -11.53 1.73
CA LEU A 206 15.99 -11.62 3.18
C LEU A 206 17.10 -12.43 3.86
N SER A 207 17.53 -13.53 3.24
CA SER A 207 18.59 -14.39 3.78
C SER A 207 19.96 -13.73 3.81
N ASN A 208 20.14 -12.61 3.10
CA ASN A 208 21.41 -11.87 3.03
C ASN A 208 21.41 -10.63 3.94
N LEU A 209 20.30 -10.35 4.63
CA LEU A 209 20.24 -9.21 5.56
C LEU A 209 21.09 -9.48 6.80
N THR A 210 21.88 -8.48 7.17
CA THR A 210 22.63 -8.47 8.43
C THR A 210 21.71 -8.07 9.59
N SER A 211 22.13 -8.37 10.82
CA SER A 211 21.33 -8.09 12.02
C SER A 211 21.02 -6.61 12.23
N ASP A 212 21.85 -5.70 11.70
CA ASP A 212 21.63 -4.25 11.79
C ASP A 212 20.27 -3.83 11.21
N TRP A 213 19.78 -4.56 10.21
CA TRP A 213 18.50 -4.28 9.55
C TRP A 213 17.30 -4.93 10.22
N PHE A 214 17.50 -5.77 11.25
CA PHE A 214 16.42 -6.57 11.82
C PHE A 214 15.37 -5.71 12.53
N SER A 215 15.79 -4.66 13.25
CA SER A 215 14.86 -3.74 13.90
C SER A 215 14.05 -2.96 12.86
N THR A 216 14.70 -2.42 11.83
CA THR A 216 14.04 -1.71 10.72
C THR A 216 13.06 -2.61 9.96
N LEU A 217 13.45 -3.86 9.67
CA LEU A 217 12.55 -4.84 9.06
C LEU A 217 11.37 -5.14 9.97
N GLY A 218 11.61 -5.32 11.27
CA GLY A 218 10.58 -5.48 12.29
C GLY A 218 9.56 -4.34 12.27
N SER A 219 10.01 -3.08 12.20
CA SER A 219 9.12 -1.91 12.09
C SER A 219 8.40 -1.86 10.74
N ALA A 220 9.06 -2.22 9.65
CA ALA A 220 8.42 -2.31 8.33
C ALA A 220 7.29 -3.36 8.29
N LEU A 221 7.47 -4.48 8.99
CA LEU A 221 6.43 -5.53 9.12
C LEU A 221 5.17 -5.02 9.82
N ARG A 222 5.29 -4.06 10.75
CA ARG A 222 4.11 -3.41 11.36
C ARG A 222 3.26 -2.68 10.32
N GLY A 223 3.89 -2.11 9.29
CA GLY A 223 3.18 -1.43 8.20
C GLY A 223 2.25 -2.34 7.40
N LEU A 224 2.39 -3.67 7.50
CA LEU A 224 1.50 -4.65 6.88
C LEU A 224 0.28 -5.01 7.75
N ILE A 225 0.29 -4.62 9.02
CA ILE A 225 -0.82 -4.87 9.94
C ILE A 225 -1.92 -3.83 9.67
N PRO A 226 -3.17 -4.25 9.43
CA PRO A 226 -4.29 -3.31 9.31
C PRO A 226 -4.43 -2.47 10.59
N ARG A 227 -4.59 -1.15 10.45
CA ARG A 227 -4.64 -0.24 11.62
C ARG A 227 -5.78 -0.54 12.59
N SER A 228 -6.91 -1.05 12.11
CA SER A 228 -8.01 -1.51 12.98
C SER A 228 -7.67 -2.72 13.86
N LYS A 229 -6.52 -3.36 13.64
CA LYS A 229 -6.02 -4.52 14.38
C LYS A 229 -4.67 -4.26 15.05
N ASP A 230 -4.09 -3.08 14.86
CA ASP A 230 -2.79 -2.72 15.43
C ASP A 230 -2.99 -2.29 16.89
N ILE A 231 -2.79 -3.25 17.80
CA ILE A 231 -2.88 -3.05 19.26
C ILE A 231 -1.50 -3.00 19.93
N ILE A 232 -0.45 -2.78 19.13
CA ILE A 232 0.94 -2.78 19.58
C ILE A 232 1.27 -1.39 20.10
N ILE A 233 2.08 -1.33 21.17
CA ILE A 233 2.57 -0.07 21.75
C ILE A 233 3.01 0.91 20.66
N SER A 234 2.45 2.12 20.69
CA SER A 234 2.88 3.27 19.90
C SER A 234 3.10 4.46 20.82
N LEU A 235 4.34 4.94 20.88
CA LEU A 235 4.74 6.11 21.66
C LEU A 235 4.59 7.42 20.87
N ALA A 236 3.74 7.40 19.83
CA ALA A 236 3.40 8.60 19.08
C ALA A 236 2.33 9.39 19.84
N SER A 237 2.20 10.69 19.56
CA SER A 237 1.14 11.50 20.15
C SER A 237 -0.25 10.96 19.79
N THR A 238 -1.23 11.14 20.69
CA THR A 238 -2.63 10.70 20.50
C THR A 238 -3.35 11.36 19.31
N GLY A 239 -2.72 12.34 18.64
CA GLY A 239 -3.20 12.93 17.38
C GLY A 239 -2.57 12.36 16.10
N THR A 240 -1.49 11.58 16.21
CA THR A 240 -0.71 11.12 15.05
C THR A 240 -1.50 10.14 14.18
N GLU A 241 -2.35 9.31 14.80
CA GLU A 241 -3.23 8.38 14.07
C GLU A 241 -4.29 9.11 13.25
N GLU A 242 -4.88 10.16 13.83
CA GLU A 242 -5.88 10.99 13.17
C GLU A 242 -5.24 11.79 12.03
N GLU A 243 -4.07 12.39 12.27
CA GLU A 243 -3.30 13.09 11.24
C GLU A 243 -2.95 12.15 10.07
N PHE A 244 -2.49 10.93 10.37
CA PHE A 244 -2.24 9.90 9.36
C PHE A 244 -3.51 9.55 8.57
N ARG A 245 -4.65 9.37 9.24
CA ARG A 245 -5.95 9.07 8.60
C ARG A 245 -6.40 10.20 7.68
N GLN A 246 -6.30 11.44 8.13
CA GLN A 246 -6.63 12.63 7.33
C GLN A 246 -5.74 12.71 6.09
N HIS A 247 -4.44 12.49 6.25
CA HIS A 247 -3.51 12.47 5.12
C HIS A 247 -3.80 11.32 4.14
N GLN A 248 -4.14 10.11 4.61
CA GLN A 248 -4.55 9.02 3.73
C GLN A 248 -5.79 9.42 2.92
N LEU A 249 -6.77 10.04 3.55
CA LEU A 249 -7.99 10.49 2.88
C LEU A 249 -7.67 11.57 1.84
N ILE A 250 -6.83 12.55 2.18
CA ILE A 250 -6.39 13.60 1.25
C ILE A 250 -5.66 12.99 0.05
N ASN A 251 -4.75 12.04 0.28
CA ASN A 251 -4.02 11.38 -0.79
C ASN A 251 -4.94 10.52 -1.67
N PHE A 252 -5.87 9.78 -1.06
CA PHE A 252 -6.90 9.02 -1.77
C PHE A 252 -7.74 9.94 -2.68
N VAL A 253 -8.25 11.06 -2.14
CA VAL A 253 -9.02 12.04 -2.90
C VAL A 253 -8.19 12.65 -4.02
N LYS A 254 -6.92 13.01 -3.76
CA LYS A 254 -6.01 13.54 -4.79
C LYS A 254 -5.80 12.55 -5.94
N ILE A 255 -5.54 11.28 -5.64
CA ILE A 255 -5.35 10.22 -6.65
C ILE A 255 -6.60 10.06 -7.49
N TRP A 256 -7.77 9.89 -6.86
CA TRP A 256 -9.04 9.72 -7.58
C TRP A 256 -9.44 10.94 -8.39
N ARG A 257 -9.21 12.15 -7.87
CA ARG A 257 -9.41 13.38 -8.62
C ARG A 257 -8.55 13.41 -9.87
N ASN A 258 -7.27 13.07 -9.76
CA ASN A 258 -6.36 13.08 -10.90
C ASN A 258 -6.75 12.00 -11.94
N ILE A 259 -7.14 10.80 -11.50
CA ILE A 259 -7.64 9.74 -12.38
C ILE A 259 -8.92 10.20 -13.10
N ALA A 260 -9.88 10.77 -12.38
CA ALA A 260 -11.13 11.25 -12.95
C ALA A 260 -10.87 12.36 -13.98
N LEU A 261 -10.07 13.38 -13.65
CA LEU A 261 -9.74 14.48 -14.57
C LEU A 261 -8.99 13.97 -15.81
N THR A 262 -8.06 13.03 -15.65
CA THR A 262 -7.32 12.45 -16.79
C THR A 262 -8.24 11.66 -17.69
N SER A 263 -9.09 10.80 -17.13
CA SER A 263 -10.07 10.01 -17.87
C SER A 263 -11.10 10.87 -18.60
N PHE A 264 -11.65 11.89 -17.93
CA PHE A 264 -12.60 12.81 -18.56
C PHE A 264 -11.94 13.63 -19.68
N SER A 265 -10.70 14.08 -19.48
CA SER A 265 -9.95 14.80 -20.53
C SER A 265 -9.72 13.90 -21.75
N PHE A 266 -9.36 12.64 -21.53
CA PHE A 266 -9.19 11.67 -22.62
C PHE A 266 -10.48 11.42 -23.38
N ILE A 267 -11.60 11.21 -22.67
CA ILE A 267 -12.92 11.01 -23.27
C ILE A 267 -13.33 12.26 -24.07
N LEU A 268 -13.14 13.46 -23.52
CA LEU A 268 -13.44 14.71 -24.21
C LEU A 268 -12.64 14.84 -25.52
N ILE A 269 -11.34 14.55 -25.48
CA ILE A 269 -10.48 14.56 -26.68
C ILE A 269 -10.99 13.53 -27.71
N ALA A 270 -11.38 12.34 -27.28
CA ALA A 270 -11.93 11.31 -28.16
C ALA A 270 -13.23 11.78 -28.85
N PHE A 271 -14.12 12.45 -28.12
CA PHE A 271 -15.34 13.04 -28.71
C PHE A 271 -15.03 14.13 -29.72
N ILE A 272 -14.08 15.03 -29.42
CA ILE A 272 -13.67 16.09 -30.36
C ILE A 272 -13.11 15.47 -31.66
N VAL A 273 -12.30 14.42 -31.54
CA VAL A 273 -11.75 13.69 -32.71
C VAL A 273 -12.87 13.02 -33.51
N LEU A 274 -13.82 12.37 -32.82
CA LEU A 274 -14.96 11.71 -33.46
C LEU A 274 -15.85 12.70 -34.19
N GLU A 275 -16.17 13.84 -33.56
CA GLU A 275 -16.95 14.91 -34.18
C GLU A 275 -16.25 15.47 -35.42
N GLY A 276 -14.95 15.74 -35.33
CA GLY A 276 -14.15 16.17 -36.48
C GLY A 276 -14.17 15.15 -37.64
N PHE A 277 -14.09 13.86 -37.32
CA PHE A 277 -14.20 12.78 -38.30
C PHE A 277 -15.60 12.72 -38.95
N LEU A 278 -16.67 12.86 -38.16
CA LEU A 278 -18.05 12.85 -38.65
C LEU A 278 -18.32 14.07 -39.54
N ILE A 279 -17.89 15.26 -39.16
CA ILE A 279 -18.01 16.48 -39.98
C ILE A 279 -17.29 16.30 -41.32
N LYS A 280 -16.07 15.77 -41.31
CA LYS A 280 -15.30 15.50 -42.53
C LYS A 280 -16.01 14.49 -43.45
N THR A 281 -16.60 13.46 -42.85
CA THR A 281 -17.36 12.43 -43.58
C THR A 281 -18.65 13.01 -44.18
N ALA A 282 -19.40 13.80 -43.41
CA ALA A 282 -20.62 14.47 -43.89
C ALA A 282 -20.33 15.42 -45.05
N ASN A 283 -19.26 16.23 -44.95
CA ASN A 283 -18.84 17.14 -46.03
C ASN A 283 -18.41 16.36 -47.29
N SER A 284 -17.70 15.24 -47.13
CA SER A 284 -17.34 14.37 -48.26
C SER A 284 -18.57 13.80 -48.97
N LEU A 285 -19.57 13.35 -48.21
CA LEU A 285 -20.82 12.81 -48.76
C LEU A 285 -21.62 13.89 -49.49
N ASN A 286 -21.71 15.11 -48.94
CA ASN A 286 -22.36 16.24 -49.61
C ASN A 286 -21.66 16.60 -50.92
N ASN A 287 -20.32 16.61 -50.94
CA ASN A 287 -19.56 16.87 -52.16
C ASN A 287 -19.78 15.76 -53.21
N GLN A 288 -19.87 14.49 -52.79
CA GLN A 288 -20.21 13.38 -53.69
C GLN A 288 -21.64 13.53 -54.25
N LEU A 289 -22.63 13.88 -53.42
CA LEU A 289 -24.00 14.16 -53.88
C LEU A 289 -24.06 15.31 -54.88
N PHE A 290 -23.34 16.40 -54.62
CA PHE A 290 -23.27 17.54 -55.54
C PHE A 290 -22.64 17.15 -56.89
N ASN A 291 -21.60 16.31 -56.87
CA ASN A 291 -20.97 15.79 -58.09
C ASN A 291 -21.89 14.81 -58.85
N LEU A 292 -22.71 14.02 -58.16
CA LEU A 292 -23.72 13.15 -58.77
C LEU A 292 -24.86 13.96 -59.39
N ALA A 293 -25.30 15.06 -58.75
CA ALA A 293 -26.33 15.95 -59.29
C ALA A 293 -25.86 16.69 -60.56
N ASN A 294 -24.55 16.89 -60.73
CA ASN A 294 -23.93 17.49 -61.91
C ASN A 294 -23.45 16.45 -62.95
N LEU A 295 -23.94 15.21 -62.89
CA LEU A 295 -23.63 14.21 -63.92
C LEU A 295 -24.23 14.64 -65.28
N PRO A 296 -23.44 14.62 -66.37
CA PRO A 296 -23.90 14.99 -67.71
C PRO A 296 -25.00 14.05 -68.28
N GLU A 297 -25.31 12.96 -67.59
CA GLU A 297 -26.44 12.10 -67.91
C GLU A 297 -27.80 12.76 -67.61
N ILE A 298 -27.91 13.62 -66.59
CA ILE A 298 -29.16 14.33 -66.27
C ILE A 298 -29.49 15.35 -67.36
N ASP A 299 -28.49 16.07 -67.87
CA ASP A 299 -28.65 16.96 -69.03
C ASP A 299 -29.00 16.22 -70.32
N LYS A 300 -28.42 15.03 -70.54
CA LYS A 300 -28.81 14.17 -71.67
C LYS A 300 -30.26 13.67 -71.55
N ILE A 301 -30.70 13.29 -70.34
CA ILE A 301 -32.08 12.84 -70.11
C ILE A 301 -33.07 13.98 -70.34
N ASN A 302 -32.78 15.19 -69.83
CA ASN A 302 -33.62 16.37 -70.06
C ASN A 302 -33.73 16.72 -71.55
N LYS A 303 -32.61 16.65 -72.29
CA LYS A 303 -32.58 16.91 -73.73
C LYS A 303 -33.37 15.85 -74.54
N LEU A 304 -33.24 14.57 -74.19
CA LEU A 304 -34.03 13.49 -74.81
C LEU A 304 -35.53 13.63 -74.52
N GLN A 305 -35.90 14.10 -73.32
CA GLN A 305 -37.28 14.35 -72.97
C GLN A 305 -37.88 15.54 -73.75
N GLU A 306 -37.08 16.57 -73.99
CA GLU A 306 -37.46 17.71 -74.83
C GLU A 306 -37.61 17.31 -76.31
N GLU A 307 -36.68 16.50 -76.83
CA GLU A 307 -36.76 15.92 -78.17
C GLU A 307 -38.02 15.04 -78.34
N ALA A 308 -38.35 14.21 -77.35
CA ALA A 308 -39.56 13.39 -77.36
C ALA A 308 -40.85 14.24 -77.36
N LYS A 309 -40.89 15.33 -76.58
CA LYS A 309 -42.02 16.29 -76.60
C LYS A 309 -42.17 16.94 -77.98
N ASN A 310 -41.07 17.38 -78.59
CA ASN A 310 -41.09 17.98 -79.92
C ASN A 310 -41.54 17.00 -80.99
N PHE A 311 -41.09 15.74 -80.92
CA PHE A 311 -41.55 14.67 -81.80
C PHE A 311 -43.06 14.46 -81.68
N ASN A 312 -43.57 14.31 -80.45
CA ASN A 312 -45.00 14.11 -80.22
C ASN A 312 -45.85 15.28 -80.72
N SER A 313 -45.38 16.52 -80.55
CA SER A 313 -46.06 17.70 -81.09
C SER A 313 -46.12 17.69 -82.63
N ARG A 314 -45.04 17.28 -83.30
CA ARG A 314 -45.02 17.15 -84.77
C ARG A 314 -45.92 16.04 -85.27
N VAL A 315 -45.99 14.92 -84.56
CA VAL A 315 -46.92 13.83 -84.88
C VAL A 315 -48.37 14.29 -84.75
N ASP A 316 -48.70 15.02 -83.69
CA ASP A 316 -50.05 15.59 -83.49
C ASP A 316 -50.42 16.57 -84.61
N LEU A 317 -49.48 17.43 -85.03
CA LEU A 317 -49.67 18.32 -86.19
C LEU A 317 -49.87 17.53 -87.50
N ALA A 318 -49.11 16.46 -87.71
CA ALA A 318 -49.26 15.61 -88.89
C ALA A 318 -50.61 14.86 -88.92
N LEU A 319 -51.09 14.41 -87.75
CA LEU A 319 -52.40 13.78 -87.62
C LEU A 319 -53.53 14.78 -87.91
N LYS A 320 -53.44 16.01 -87.36
CA LYS A 320 -54.39 17.09 -87.67
C LYS A 320 -54.37 17.48 -89.14
N ALA A 321 -53.19 17.53 -89.76
CA ALA A 321 -53.07 17.79 -91.20
C ALA A 321 -53.72 16.69 -92.03
N LYS A 322 -53.59 15.41 -91.62
CA LYS A 322 -54.26 14.28 -92.26
C LYS A 322 -55.79 14.35 -92.13
N GLU A 323 -56.32 14.77 -90.97
CA GLU A 323 -57.76 14.96 -90.78
C GLU A 323 -58.35 16.10 -91.64
N GLN A 324 -57.52 17.08 -91.99
CA GLN A 324 -57.90 18.19 -92.89
C GLN A 324 -57.74 17.85 -94.39
N VAL A 325 -57.25 16.66 -94.74
CA VAL A 325 -57.23 16.20 -96.12
C VAL A 325 -58.65 15.83 -96.53
N TYR A 326 -59.27 16.68 -97.34
CA TYR A 326 -60.58 16.41 -97.95
C TYR A 326 -60.53 15.13 -98.79
N ASN A 327 -61.46 14.22 -98.55
CA ASN A 327 -61.61 13.01 -99.35
C ASN A 327 -62.25 13.37 -100.69
N TRP A 328 -61.44 13.63 -101.72
CA TRP A 328 -61.89 13.99 -103.08
C TRP A 328 -62.50 12.81 -103.86
N SER A 329 -62.45 11.60 -103.32
CA SER A 329 -63.00 10.38 -103.95
C SER A 329 -64.45 10.53 -104.45
N PRO A 330 -65.41 11.09 -103.69
CA PRO A 330 -66.80 11.23 -104.13
C PRO A 330 -67.01 12.28 -105.23
N PHE A 331 -66.11 13.28 -105.33
CA PHE A 331 -66.14 14.29 -106.38
C PHE A 331 -65.71 13.69 -107.72
N PHE A 332 -64.64 12.89 -107.71
CA PHE A 332 -64.17 12.18 -108.91
C PHE A 332 -65.14 11.07 -109.36
N GLU A 333 -65.82 10.38 -108.43
CA GLU A 333 -66.90 9.45 -108.79
C GLU A 333 -68.09 10.15 -109.48
N LYS A 334 -68.48 11.36 -109.04
CA LYS A 334 -69.55 12.14 -109.69
C LYS A 334 -69.19 12.60 -111.10
N ILE A 335 -67.92 12.95 -111.35
CA ILE A 335 -67.45 13.28 -112.71
C ILE A 335 -67.48 12.04 -113.61
N LYS A 336 -67.13 10.86 -113.07
CA LYS A 336 -67.12 9.61 -113.82
C LYS A 336 -68.53 9.13 -114.21
N ASN A 337 -69.57 9.53 -113.49
CA ASN A 337 -70.97 9.23 -113.82
C ASN A 337 -71.65 10.29 -114.73
N LEU A 338 -70.92 11.33 -115.14
CA LEU A 338 -71.39 12.40 -116.04
C LEU A 338 -70.69 12.37 -117.42
N ALA A 339 -69.82 11.39 -117.65
CA ALA A 339 -69.24 11.02 -118.95
C ALA A 339 -69.76 9.62 -119.33
#